data_AF-A0A925NXN2-F1
#
_entry.id   AF-A0A925NXN2-F1
#
_cell.length_a   1.000
_cell.length_b   1.000
_cell.length_c   1.000
_cell.angle_alpha   90.00
_cell.angle_beta   90.00
_cell.angle_gamma   90.00
#
_symmetry.space_group_name_H-M   'P 1'
#
loop_
_entity.id
_entity.type
_entity.pdbx_description
1 polymer ?
#
loop_
_entity_poly.entity_id
_entity_poly.type
_entity_poly.pdbx_seq_one_letter_code
_entity_poly.pdbx_strand_id
1 'polypeptide(L)'
;MQRRRLKIFKTVAIILLGVIIGIIALLYFQTQSYLNENLSGYVAKKSKGKYELTFKNIEINFSQWGFEINDVNFHPADSVINTANDSITGKRLYTFSSPTIQFSKIKLLKLILRSQLEIGEILINQPELKIHGKHALDKKNNISTVLQELKPLVTKSFKYINIHKIELTNASFDFYNLLGDTHKLANAENITIGIQNFYTDSLLLPDPEKLFNADDIYLRMHDYRNVLKDSIHTLTAETITYSLKKSQIEANNLQLKPADLRASRHAKYFVSIPRALVKSRLIH
;
A
#
# COMPACT_ATOMS: atom_id res chain seq x y z
N MET A 1 46.77 35.04 19.31
CA MET A 1 45.93 34.03 20.02
C MET A 1 44.77 33.45 19.19
N GLN A 2 44.07 34.22 18.33
CA GLN A 2 42.91 33.73 17.55
C GLN A 2 43.18 32.53 16.62
N ARG A 3 44.32 32.48 15.92
CA ARG A 3 44.66 31.37 14.99
C ARG A 3 44.84 30.00 15.68
N ARG A 4 45.27 29.96 16.95
CA ARG A 4 45.38 28.70 17.72
C ARG A 4 44.01 28.17 18.16
N ARG A 5 43.10 29.06 18.60
CA ARG A 5 41.72 28.68 18.97
C ARG A 5 40.94 28.12 17.78
N LEU A 6 41.10 28.69 16.59
CA LEU A 6 40.44 28.19 15.37
C LEU A 6 40.92 26.78 14.97
N LYS A 7 42.20 26.45 15.15
CA LYS A 7 42.73 25.11 14.85
C LYS A 7 42.17 24.06 15.81
N ILE A 8 42.12 24.37 17.10
CA ILE A 8 41.55 23.49 18.13
C ILE A 8 40.06 23.22 17.85
N PHE A 9 39.29 24.25 17.49
CA PHE A 9 37.87 24.10 17.16
C PHE A 9 37.64 23.20 15.94
N LYS A 10 38.48 23.32 14.91
CA LYS A 10 38.43 22.44 13.73
C LYS A 10 38.72 20.98 14.07
N THR A 11 39.74 20.73 14.90
CA THR A 11 40.08 19.36 15.32
C THR A 11 38.97 18.73 16.16
N VAL A 12 38.37 19.48 17.10
CA VAL A 12 37.24 19.01 17.90
C VAL A 12 36.02 18.74 17.03
N ALA A 13 35.72 19.59 16.05
CA ALA A 13 34.62 19.38 15.11
C ALA A 13 34.80 18.12 14.24
N ILE A 14 36.03 17.86 13.76
CA ILE A 14 36.34 16.64 12.98
C ILE A 14 36.19 15.38 13.83
N ILE A 15 36.64 15.41 15.09
CA ILE A 15 36.49 14.29 16.01
C ILE A 15 35.01 14.02 16.31
N LEU A 16 34.23 15.07 16.61
CA LEU A 16 32.78 14.93 16.82
C LEU A 16 32.08 14.36 15.60
N LEU A 17 32.43 14.82 14.40
CA LEU A 17 31.87 14.29 13.16
C LEU A 17 32.24 12.81 12.95
N GLY A 18 33.49 12.42 13.25
CA GLY A 18 33.93 11.03 13.20
C GLY A 18 33.20 10.12 14.20
N VAL A 19 32.96 10.61 15.42
CA VAL A 19 32.16 9.89 16.42
C VAL A 19 30.70 9.77 15.98
N ILE A 20 30.12 10.83 15.43
CA ILE A 20 28.76 10.81 14.89
C ILE A 20 28.65 9.80 13.73
N ILE A 21 29.61 9.80 12.79
CA ILE A 21 29.66 8.85 11.69
C ILE A 21 29.84 7.41 12.21
N GLY A 22 30.71 7.20 13.21
CA GLY A 22 30.92 5.90 13.83
C GLY A 22 29.67 5.37 14.54
N ILE A 23 28.95 6.24 15.26
CA ILE A 23 27.66 5.89 15.89
C ILE A 23 26.60 5.60 14.84
N ILE A 24 26.52 6.38 13.77
CA ILE A 24 25.58 6.14 12.66
C ILE A 24 25.89 4.80 11.97
N ALA A 25 27.16 4.50 11.72
CA ALA A 25 27.59 3.22 11.14
C ALA A 25 27.28 2.05 12.08
N LEU A 26 27.54 2.19 13.39
CA LEU A 26 27.21 1.18 14.38
C LEU A 26 25.69 0.92 14.44
N LEU A 27 24.89 1.99 14.46
CA LEU A 27 23.43 1.91 14.43
C LEU A 27 22.96 1.24 13.14
N TYR A 28 23.53 1.56 11.98
CA TYR A 28 23.21 0.94 10.69
C TYR A 28 23.43 -0.58 10.71
N PHE A 29 24.61 -1.03 11.15
CA PHE A 29 24.94 -2.46 11.23
C PHE A 29 24.05 -3.21 12.23
N GLN A 30 23.74 -2.61 13.37
CA GLN A 30 22.94 -3.26 14.41
C GLN A 30 21.43 -3.26 14.09
N THR A 31 20.93 -2.24 13.39
CA THR A 31 19.52 -2.18 12.97
C THR A 31 19.21 -3.21 11.89
N GLN A 32 20.11 -3.48 10.94
CA GLN A 32 19.82 -4.43 9.87
C GLN A 32 19.57 -5.86 10.38
N SER A 33 20.37 -6.34 11.34
CA SER A 33 20.17 -7.67 11.96
C SER A 33 18.92 -7.71 12.86
N TYR A 34 18.74 -6.69 13.71
CA TYR A 34 17.60 -6.61 14.63
C TYR A 34 16.24 -6.48 13.90
N LEU A 35 16.16 -5.69 12.84
CA LEU A 35 14.92 -5.48 12.08
C LEU A 35 14.52 -6.74 11.29
N ASN A 36 15.50 -7.46 10.73
CA ASN A 36 15.27 -8.69 9.98
C ASN A 36 14.61 -9.78 10.84
N GLU A 37 15.06 -10.01 12.07
CA GLU A 37 14.48 -11.04 12.93
C GLU A 37 13.14 -10.62 13.57
N ASN A 38 12.96 -9.34 13.87
CA ASN A 38 11.79 -8.88 14.63
C ASN A 38 10.56 -8.54 13.78
N LEU A 39 10.70 -8.05 12.54
CA LEU A 39 9.53 -7.70 11.72
C LEU A 39 8.75 -8.94 11.29
N SER A 40 9.46 -9.95 10.78
CA SER A 40 8.87 -11.24 10.39
C SER A 40 8.22 -11.94 11.60
N GLY A 41 8.91 -11.94 12.75
CA GLY A 41 8.36 -12.47 14.01
C GLY A 41 7.12 -11.72 14.51
N TYR A 42 7.06 -10.39 14.33
CA TYR A 42 5.89 -9.59 14.70
C TYR A 42 4.66 -9.95 13.86
N VAL A 43 4.82 -10.08 12.54
CA VAL A 43 3.72 -10.48 11.63
C VAL A 43 3.23 -11.88 11.95
N ALA A 44 4.14 -12.85 12.11
CA ALA A 44 3.78 -14.21 12.50
C ALA A 44 3.03 -14.24 13.84
N LYS A 45 3.50 -13.50 14.84
CA LYS A 45 2.83 -13.42 16.15
C LYS A 45 1.44 -12.79 16.05
N LYS A 46 1.29 -11.70 15.28
CA LYS A 46 0.01 -10.99 15.12
C LYS A 46 -1.00 -11.79 14.28
N SER A 47 -0.52 -12.53 13.29
CA SER A 47 -1.32 -13.42 12.44
C SER A 47 -1.61 -14.78 13.10
N LYS A 48 -1.05 -15.06 14.28
CA LYS A 48 -1.06 -16.37 14.95
C LYS A 48 -0.47 -17.48 14.05
N GLY A 49 0.60 -17.17 13.33
CA GLY A 49 1.33 -18.07 12.45
C GLY A 49 0.67 -18.31 11.10
N LYS A 50 -0.35 -17.53 10.71
CA LYS A 50 -1.07 -17.72 9.45
C LYS A 50 -0.42 -17.03 8.25
N TYR A 51 0.35 -15.99 8.53
CA TYR A 51 0.99 -15.16 7.54
C TYR A 51 2.42 -14.87 7.94
N GLU A 52 3.27 -14.82 6.94
CA GLU A 52 4.69 -14.55 7.02
C GLU A 52 5.00 -13.30 6.19
N LEU A 53 5.97 -12.53 6.67
CA LEU A 53 6.52 -11.37 5.98
C LEU A 53 8.01 -11.64 5.79
N THR A 54 8.46 -11.60 4.56
CA THR A 54 9.88 -11.71 4.19
C THR A 54 10.29 -10.47 3.40
N PHE A 55 11.58 -10.15 3.45
CA PHE A 55 12.19 -9.05 2.69
C PHE A 55 13.70 -9.30 2.58
N LYS A 56 14.33 -8.72 1.56
CA LYS A 56 15.76 -8.93 1.29
C LYS A 56 16.65 -8.15 2.24
N ASN A 57 16.40 -6.84 2.33
CA ASN A 57 17.16 -5.94 3.20
C ASN A 57 16.40 -4.64 3.45
N ILE A 58 16.85 -3.92 4.47
CA ILE A 58 16.41 -2.56 4.79
C ILE A 58 17.63 -1.66 4.66
N GLU A 59 17.54 -0.61 3.84
CA GLU A 59 18.61 0.35 3.60
C GLU A 59 18.21 1.71 4.16
N ILE A 60 19.13 2.37 4.87
CA ILE A 60 18.89 3.72 5.38
C ILE A 60 19.18 4.73 4.27
N ASN A 61 18.20 5.58 3.96
CA ASN A 61 18.36 6.68 3.02
C ASN A 61 18.52 8.00 3.78
N PHE A 62 19.77 8.39 4.02
CA PHE A 62 20.09 9.63 4.77
C PHE A 62 19.70 10.90 4.01
N SER A 63 19.75 10.89 2.68
CA SER A 63 19.38 12.04 1.83
C SER A 63 17.91 12.40 2.02
N GLN A 64 17.05 11.38 2.07
CA GLN A 64 15.62 11.54 2.26
C GLN A 64 15.19 11.48 3.73
N TRP A 65 16.13 11.33 4.67
CA TRP A 65 15.85 11.09 6.10
C TRP A 65 14.83 9.96 6.31
N GLY A 66 15.18 8.79 5.81
CA GLY A 66 14.25 7.67 5.71
C GLY A 66 14.93 6.32 5.54
N PHE A 67 14.16 5.32 5.12
CA PHE A 67 14.64 3.98 4.83
C PHE A 67 13.86 3.35 3.69
N GLU A 68 14.45 2.35 3.06
CA GLU A 68 13.90 1.58 1.96
C GLU A 68 13.92 0.10 2.31
N ILE A 69 12.81 -0.60 2.06
CA ILE A 69 12.71 -2.05 2.22
C ILE A 69 12.63 -2.67 0.83
N ASN A 70 13.57 -3.56 0.52
CA ASN A 70 13.64 -4.24 -0.77
C ASN A 70 13.03 -5.64 -0.74
N ASP A 71 12.38 -6.01 -1.84
CA ASP A 71 11.79 -7.31 -2.12
C ASP A 71 10.85 -7.80 -1.01
N VAL A 72 9.90 -6.94 -0.64
CA VAL A 72 8.90 -7.27 0.40
C VAL A 72 7.93 -8.30 -0.13
N ASN A 73 7.69 -9.36 0.64
CA ASN A 73 6.72 -10.39 0.33
C ASN A 73 5.94 -10.80 1.59
N PHE A 74 4.63 -10.59 1.56
CA PHE A 74 3.67 -10.99 2.57
C PHE A 74 2.79 -12.09 2.00
N HIS A 75 2.83 -13.27 2.58
CA HIS A 75 2.13 -14.45 2.06
C HIS A 75 1.59 -15.32 3.20
N PRO A 76 0.59 -16.18 2.92
CA PRO A 76 0.18 -17.21 3.86
C PRO A 76 1.36 -18.11 4.23
N ALA A 77 1.40 -18.58 5.47
CA ALA A 77 2.39 -19.55 5.94
C ALA A 77 2.16 -20.91 5.27
N ASP A 78 3.22 -21.72 5.12
CA ASP A 78 3.15 -23.05 4.48
C ASP A 78 2.10 -23.97 5.12
N SER A 79 1.91 -23.87 6.44
CA SER A 79 0.87 -24.61 7.17
C SER A 79 -0.55 -24.29 6.69
N VAL A 80 -0.81 -23.03 6.31
CA VAL A 80 -2.09 -22.58 5.77
C VAL A 80 -2.24 -23.02 4.31
N ILE A 81 -1.16 -22.92 3.53
CA ILE A 81 -1.11 -23.33 2.12
C ILE A 81 -1.44 -24.84 2.00
N ASN A 82 -0.79 -25.67 2.82
CA ASN A 82 -0.98 -27.13 2.79
C ASN A 82 -2.41 -27.53 3.20
N THR A 83 -2.99 -26.86 4.19
CA THR A 83 -4.38 -27.11 4.63
C THR A 83 -5.41 -26.59 3.62
N ALA A 84 -5.09 -25.52 2.87
CA ALA A 84 -5.97 -24.97 1.84
C ALA A 84 -6.07 -25.86 0.60
N ASN A 85 -5.04 -26.66 0.31
CA ASN A 85 -5.05 -27.64 -0.78
C ASN A 85 -5.90 -28.89 -0.43
N ASP A 86 -5.92 -29.31 0.84
CA ASP A 86 -6.63 -30.51 1.31
C ASP A 86 -8.07 -30.26 1.76
N SER A 87 -8.49 -29.01 1.94
CA SER A 87 -9.82 -28.67 2.42
C SER A 87 -10.40 -27.49 1.66
N ILE A 88 -11.64 -27.68 1.19
CA ILE A 88 -12.60 -26.69 0.70
C ILE A 88 -12.89 -25.67 1.83
N THR A 89 -11.88 -24.95 2.29
CA THR A 89 -12.05 -23.85 3.23
C THR A 89 -12.30 -22.63 2.39
N GLY A 90 -13.55 -22.13 2.41
CA GLY A 90 -13.97 -20.92 1.71
C GLY A 90 -13.33 -19.63 2.23
N LYS A 91 -12.07 -19.67 2.69
CA LYS A 91 -11.34 -18.53 3.23
C LYS A 91 -10.48 -17.92 2.13
N ARG A 92 -10.65 -16.61 1.93
CA ARG A 92 -9.79 -15.83 1.02
C ARG A 92 -8.38 -15.73 1.58
N LEU A 93 -7.40 -16.05 0.75
CA LEU A 93 -5.98 -15.89 1.01
C LEU A 93 -5.47 -14.68 0.25
N TYR A 94 -4.60 -13.91 0.89
CA TYR A 94 -4.05 -12.68 0.34
C TYR A 94 -2.53 -12.78 0.29
N THR A 95 -1.95 -12.45 -0.85
CA THR A 95 -0.51 -12.30 -1.02
C THR A 95 -0.24 -10.88 -1.48
N PHE A 96 0.73 -10.22 -0.86
CA PHE A 96 1.16 -8.88 -1.24
C PHE A 96 2.67 -8.90 -1.42
N SER A 97 3.16 -8.42 -2.56
CA SER A 97 4.59 -8.26 -2.80
C SER A 97 4.89 -6.87 -3.35
N SER A 98 6.08 -6.36 -3.10
CA SER A 98 6.55 -5.08 -3.63
C SER A 98 8.06 -5.09 -3.75
N PRO A 99 8.64 -4.79 -4.94
CA PRO A 99 10.09 -4.67 -5.11
C PRO A 99 10.72 -3.67 -4.14
N THR A 100 10.07 -2.53 -3.92
CA THR A 100 10.58 -1.50 -3.01
C THR A 100 9.44 -0.83 -2.24
N ILE A 101 9.70 -0.55 -0.96
CA ILE A 101 8.86 0.32 -0.12
C ILE A 101 9.77 1.38 0.50
N GLN A 102 9.56 2.63 0.13
CA GLN A 102 10.37 3.76 0.56
C GLN A 102 9.61 4.60 1.57
N PHE A 103 10.25 4.91 2.69
CA PHE A 103 9.76 5.80 3.72
C PHE A 103 10.68 7.01 3.79
N SER A 104 10.14 8.21 3.64
CA SER A 104 10.92 9.45 3.54
C SER A 104 10.46 10.52 4.53
N LYS A 105 11.39 11.41 4.89
CA LYS A 105 11.20 12.58 5.76
C LYS A 105 10.63 12.20 7.12
N ILE A 106 11.16 11.15 7.73
CA ILE A 106 10.72 10.64 9.02
C ILE A 106 11.20 11.58 10.13
N LYS A 107 10.30 12.07 10.97
CA LYS A 107 10.66 12.93 12.12
C LYS A 107 11.09 12.10 13.32
N LEU A 108 12.28 11.50 13.24
CA LEU A 108 12.84 10.59 14.27
C LEU A 108 12.85 11.19 15.68
N LEU A 109 13.17 12.48 15.83
CA LEU A 109 13.16 13.16 17.14
C LEU A 109 11.76 13.16 17.78
N LYS A 110 10.70 13.33 16.99
CA LYS A 110 9.33 13.28 17.50
C LYS A 110 8.92 11.86 17.87
N LEU A 111 9.36 10.87 17.09
CA LEU A 111 9.12 9.46 17.37
C LEU A 111 9.72 9.04 18.72
N ILE A 112 11.01 9.35 18.93
CA ILE A 112 11.76 8.91 20.12
C ILE A 112 11.33 9.70 21.37
N LEU A 113 11.24 11.03 21.28
CA LEU A 113 11.02 11.88 22.45
C LEU A 113 9.54 12.04 22.82
N ARG A 114 8.63 11.82 21.88
CA ARG A 114 7.20 12.13 22.08
C ARG A 114 6.27 10.98 21.72
N SER A 115 6.78 9.85 21.22
CA SER A 115 5.98 8.72 20.71
C SER A 115 5.01 9.17 19.61
N GLN A 116 5.46 10.09 18.76
CA GLN A 116 4.68 10.66 17.66
C GLN A 116 5.27 10.18 16.33
N LEU A 117 4.51 9.38 15.59
CA LEU A 117 4.95 8.91 14.28
C LEU A 117 4.57 9.92 13.21
N GLU A 118 5.55 10.59 12.64
CA GLU A 118 5.34 11.55 11.56
C GLU A 118 6.27 11.24 10.39
N ILE A 119 5.66 10.95 9.23
CA ILE A 119 6.34 10.56 7.99
C ILE A 119 5.92 11.54 6.89
N GLY A 120 6.87 11.97 6.05
CA GLY A 120 6.53 12.81 4.91
C GLY A 120 5.90 11.99 3.79
N GLU A 121 6.54 10.89 3.40
CA GLU A 121 6.07 10.11 2.26
C GLU A 121 6.34 8.62 2.44
N ILE A 122 5.37 7.80 2.03
CA ILE A 122 5.50 6.35 1.85
C ILE A 122 5.20 6.05 0.39
N LEU A 123 6.20 5.54 -0.34
CA LEU A 123 6.05 5.12 -1.73
C LEU A 123 6.21 3.60 -1.81
N ILE A 124 5.21 2.94 -2.38
CA ILE A 124 5.22 1.49 -2.62
C ILE A 124 5.24 1.32 -4.14
N ASN A 125 6.37 0.89 -4.68
CA ASN A 125 6.53 0.81 -6.13
C ASN A 125 6.24 -0.60 -6.64
N GLN A 126 5.42 -0.69 -7.68
CA GLN A 126 4.99 -1.94 -8.33
C GLN A 126 4.46 -3.00 -7.36
N PRO A 127 3.55 -2.65 -6.42
CA PRO A 127 2.99 -3.66 -5.55
C PRO A 127 2.05 -4.58 -6.32
N GLU A 128 2.11 -5.87 -6.03
CA GLU A 128 1.25 -6.90 -6.59
C GLU A 128 0.40 -7.50 -5.47
N LEU A 129 -0.92 -7.43 -5.63
CA LEU A 129 -1.89 -8.05 -4.72
C LEU A 129 -2.53 -9.27 -5.40
N LYS A 130 -2.32 -10.46 -4.84
CA LYS A 130 -3.00 -11.69 -5.27
C LYS A 130 -4.02 -12.11 -4.24
N ILE A 131 -5.24 -12.36 -4.68
CA ILE A 131 -6.31 -12.93 -3.86
C ILE A 131 -6.67 -14.30 -4.41
N HIS A 132 -6.64 -15.31 -3.54
CA HIS A 132 -7.07 -16.67 -3.88
C HIS A 132 -8.28 -17.05 -3.03
N GLY A 133 -9.29 -17.65 -3.64
CA GLY A 133 -10.41 -18.25 -2.93
C GLY A 133 -11.73 -18.07 -3.66
N LYS A 134 -12.71 -18.90 -3.31
CA LYS A 134 -14.04 -18.88 -3.92
C LYS A 134 -14.65 -17.48 -3.83
N HIS A 135 -15.31 -17.06 -4.91
CA HIS A 135 -16.12 -15.86 -4.97
C HIS A 135 -17.37 -16.03 -4.08
N ALA A 136 -17.20 -16.06 -2.77
CA ALA A 136 -18.32 -16.00 -1.84
C ALA A 136 -18.97 -14.62 -2.01
N LEU A 137 -20.23 -14.62 -2.45
CA LEU A 137 -21.14 -13.48 -2.40
C LEU A 137 -21.48 -13.18 -0.93
N ASP A 138 -20.46 -12.97 -0.11
CA ASP A 138 -20.66 -12.64 1.29
C ASP A 138 -21.06 -11.17 1.39
N LYS A 139 -22.37 -11.00 1.61
CA LYS A 139 -23.01 -9.83 2.18
C LYS A 139 -22.11 -9.19 3.25
N LYS A 140 -21.86 -7.89 3.13
CA LYS A 140 -21.27 -7.00 4.16
C LYS A 140 -19.80 -7.25 4.54
N ASN A 141 -18.90 -7.37 3.56
CA ASN A 141 -17.55 -6.84 3.78
C ASN A 141 -17.61 -5.31 3.65
N ASN A 142 -18.17 -4.66 4.68
CA ASN A 142 -18.15 -3.22 4.79
C ASN A 142 -16.69 -2.78 4.93
N ILE A 143 -16.33 -1.67 4.29
CA ILE A 143 -15.05 -0.98 4.50
C ILE A 143 -14.77 -0.81 6.00
N SER A 144 -15.81 -0.64 6.82
CA SER A 144 -15.73 -0.59 8.28
C SER A 144 -15.03 -1.79 8.93
N THR A 145 -15.16 -3.01 8.40
CA THR A 145 -14.55 -4.22 8.99
C THR A 145 -13.03 -4.24 8.75
N VAL A 146 -12.58 -3.85 7.55
CA VAL A 146 -11.15 -3.70 7.22
C VAL A 146 -10.53 -2.54 8.02
N LEU A 147 -11.25 -1.43 8.15
CA LEU A 147 -10.78 -0.30 8.96
C LEU A 147 -10.71 -0.64 10.46
N GLN A 148 -11.64 -1.46 10.98
CA GLN A 148 -11.59 -1.94 12.36
C GLN A 148 -10.33 -2.77 12.66
N GLU A 149 -9.77 -3.48 11.68
CA GLU A 149 -8.50 -4.23 11.84
C GLU A 149 -7.28 -3.31 11.94
N LEU A 150 -7.38 -2.03 11.56
CA LEU A 150 -6.33 -1.02 11.74
C LEU A 150 -6.29 -0.44 13.17
N LYS A 151 -7.39 -0.53 13.94
CA LYS A 151 -7.49 -0.03 15.33
C LYS A 151 -6.33 -0.44 16.26
N PRO A 152 -5.89 -1.72 16.30
CA PRO A 152 -4.83 -2.14 17.21
C PRO A 152 -3.43 -1.60 16.86
N LEU A 153 -3.19 -1.06 15.66
CA LEU A 153 -1.88 -0.52 15.26
C LEU A 153 -1.61 0.86 15.88
N VAL A 154 -2.66 1.64 16.16
CA VAL A 154 -2.54 3.01 16.69
C VAL A 154 -2.54 3.05 18.23
N THR A 155 -3.31 2.16 18.88
CA THR A 155 -3.61 2.25 20.33
C THR A 155 -2.46 2.01 21.30
N LYS A 156 -1.38 1.30 20.92
CA LYS A 156 -0.36 0.83 21.88
C LYS A 156 1.04 1.39 21.69
N SER A 157 1.34 1.99 20.55
CA SER A 157 2.72 2.33 20.18
C SER A 157 2.94 3.83 19.99
N PHE A 158 1.90 4.58 19.58
CA PHE A 158 2.04 6.00 19.23
C PHE A 158 0.88 6.83 19.77
N LYS A 159 1.14 8.10 20.12
CA LYS A 159 0.10 9.07 20.48
C LYS A 159 -0.74 9.46 19.28
N TYR A 160 -0.10 9.63 18.13
CA TYR A 160 -0.72 9.78 16.82
C TYR A 160 0.21 9.24 15.73
N ILE A 161 -0.39 8.97 14.57
CA ILE A 161 0.29 8.68 13.33
C ILE A 161 -0.15 9.73 12.30
N ASN A 162 0.82 10.42 11.71
CA ASN A 162 0.60 11.40 10.64
C ASN A 162 1.52 11.08 9.45
N ILE A 163 0.93 10.88 8.27
CA ILE A 163 1.66 10.57 7.04
C ILE A 163 1.16 11.50 5.94
N HIS A 164 2.03 12.38 5.44
CA HIS A 164 1.58 13.42 4.50
C HIS A 164 1.19 12.85 3.14
N LYS A 165 1.85 11.78 2.69
CA LYS A 165 1.50 11.08 1.45
C LYS A 165 1.81 9.59 1.55
N ILE A 166 0.85 8.76 1.16
CA ILE A 166 1.03 7.33 0.90
C ILE A 166 0.66 7.12 -0.56
N GLU A 167 1.51 6.49 -1.36
CA GLU A 167 1.23 6.26 -2.78
C GLU A 167 1.76 4.89 -3.21
N LEU A 168 0.87 4.09 -3.81
CA LEU A 168 1.18 2.87 -4.51
C LEU A 168 1.26 3.22 -6.00
N THR A 169 2.40 3.00 -6.64
CA THR A 169 2.61 3.30 -8.06
C THR A 169 2.73 2.03 -8.88
N ASN A 170 2.13 2.00 -10.07
CA ASN A 170 2.16 0.84 -10.98
C ASN A 170 1.72 -0.46 -10.31
N ALA A 171 0.71 -0.38 -9.44
CA ALA A 171 0.18 -1.52 -8.73
C ALA A 171 -0.59 -2.46 -9.67
N SER A 172 -0.55 -3.75 -9.35
CA SER A 172 -1.34 -4.78 -10.02
C SER A 172 -2.17 -5.57 -9.00
N PHE A 173 -3.27 -6.12 -9.51
CA PHE A 173 -4.22 -6.92 -8.77
C PHE A 173 -4.58 -8.15 -9.58
N ASP A 174 -4.52 -9.31 -8.96
CA ASP A 174 -4.97 -10.57 -9.54
C ASP A 174 -5.90 -11.31 -8.58
N PHE A 175 -7.01 -11.82 -9.11
CA PHE A 175 -7.95 -12.67 -8.39
C PHE A 175 -8.01 -14.06 -9.02
N TYR A 176 -7.89 -15.09 -8.20
CA TYR A 176 -7.88 -16.50 -8.58
C TYR A 176 -8.94 -17.26 -7.79
N ASN A 177 -9.49 -18.32 -8.40
CA ASN A 177 -10.50 -19.15 -7.75
C ASN A 177 -9.89 -20.00 -6.62
N LEU A 178 -8.77 -20.66 -6.89
CA LEU A 178 -8.04 -21.52 -5.97
C LEU A 178 -6.56 -21.15 -5.93
N LEU A 179 -5.89 -21.54 -4.85
CA LEU A 179 -4.45 -21.38 -4.71
C LEU A 179 -3.74 -22.27 -5.73
N GLY A 180 -2.81 -21.71 -6.50
CA GLY A 180 -2.08 -22.44 -7.55
C GLY A 180 -2.74 -22.43 -8.93
N ASP A 181 -3.95 -21.84 -9.06
CA ASP A 181 -4.56 -21.62 -10.38
C ASP A 181 -3.72 -20.65 -11.21
N THR A 182 -3.55 -20.96 -12.49
CA THR A 182 -2.91 -20.05 -13.46
C THR A 182 -3.92 -19.12 -14.15
N HIS A 183 -5.21 -19.47 -14.07
CA HIS A 183 -6.29 -18.70 -14.69
C HIS A 183 -6.78 -17.58 -13.77
N LYS A 184 -6.50 -16.33 -14.14
CA LYS A 184 -6.97 -15.14 -13.45
C LYS A 184 -8.47 -14.94 -13.73
N LEU A 185 -9.29 -14.89 -12.67
CA LEU A 185 -10.72 -14.55 -12.75
C LEU A 185 -10.95 -13.05 -12.99
N ALA A 186 -10.10 -12.23 -12.39
CA ALA A 186 -10.08 -10.79 -12.61
C ALA A 186 -8.65 -10.29 -12.43
N ASN A 187 -8.27 -9.30 -13.23
CA ASN A 187 -6.99 -8.64 -13.09
C ASN A 187 -7.08 -7.15 -13.42
N ALA A 188 -6.17 -6.38 -12.84
CA ALA A 188 -5.98 -4.98 -13.19
C ALA A 188 -4.52 -4.61 -12.98
N GLU A 189 -3.99 -3.76 -13.85
CA GLU A 189 -2.59 -3.33 -13.88
C GLU A 189 -2.53 -1.80 -14.01
N ASN A 190 -1.33 -1.23 -13.85
CA ASN A 190 -1.08 0.21 -13.97
C ASN A 190 -2.00 1.06 -13.08
N ILE A 191 -2.22 0.58 -11.85
CA ILE A 191 -3.03 1.24 -10.84
C ILE A 191 -2.15 2.15 -9.99
N THR A 192 -2.59 3.37 -9.74
CA THR A 192 -2.05 4.25 -8.71
C THR A 192 -3.10 4.46 -7.64
N ILE A 193 -2.76 4.21 -6.38
CA ILE A 193 -3.62 4.48 -5.23
C ILE A 193 -2.87 5.45 -4.34
N GLY A 194 -3.51 6.52 -3.89
CA GLY A 194 -2.87 7.46 -2.99
C GLY A 194 -3.80 7.98 -1.90
N ILE A 195 -3.17 8.27 -0.76
CA ILE A 195 -3.81 8.86 0.42
C ILE A 195 -3.00 10.10 0.79
N GLN A 196 -3.67 11.25 0.88
CA GLN A 196 -3.06 12.53 1.26
C GLN A 196 -3.39 12.87 2.72
N ASN A 197 -2.39 13.29 3.47
CA ASN A 197 -2.47 13.73 4.86
C ASN A 197 -3.27 12.75 5.75
N PHE A 198 -2.84 11.50 5.77
CA PHE A 198 -3.39 10.48 6.66
C PHE A 198 -3.06 10.81 8.12
N TYR A 199 -4.09 10.88 8.96
CA TYR A 199 -3.97 11.13 10.39
C TYR A 199 -4.85 10.18 11.21
N THR A 200 -4.30 9.61 12.27
CA THR A 200 -5.06 8.84 13.25
C THR A 200 -4.44 8.98 14.64
N ASP A 201 -5.27 9.00 15.67
CA ASP A 201 -4.85 9.12 17.07
C ASP A 201 -5.77 8.30 17.98
N SER A 202 -5.44 8.24 19.28
CA SER A 202 -6.22 7.47 20.24
C SER A 202 -7.66 7.97 20.46
N LEU A 203 -7.98 9.22 20.11
CA LEU A 203 -9.29 9.85 20.31
C LEU A 203 -10.27 9.54 19.18
N LEU A 204 -9.75 9.26 17.98
CA LEU A 204 -10.53 8.87 16.80
C LEU A 204 -10.98 7.38 16.84
N LEU A 205 -10.22 6.53 17.52
CA LEU A 205 -10.42 5.07 17.54
C LEU A 205 -11.70 4.54 18.20
N PRO A 206 -12.33 5.22 19.19
CA PRO A 206 -13.61 4.80 19.74
C PRO A 206 -14.75 4.87 18.72
N ASP A 207 -14.70 5.82 17.78
CA ASP A 207 -15.72 6.00 16.75
C ASP A 207 -15.47 5.02 15.57
N PRO A 208 -16.31 3.99 15.36
CA PRO A 208 -16.15 3.04 14.27
C PRO A 208 -16.29 3.68 12.88
N GLU A 209 -16.84 4.89 12.77
CA GLU A 209 -17.02 5.63 11.52
C GLU A 209 -15.86 6.60 11.23
N LYS A 210 -15.04 6.95 12.23
CA LYS A 210 -13.98 7.98 12.11
C LYS A 210 -12.61 7.49 12.60
N LEU A 211 -12.16 6.36 12.07
CA LEU A 211 -10.91 5.72 12.52
C LEU A 211 -9.64 6.46 12.11
N PHE A 212 -9.74 7.31 11.09
CA PHE A 212 -8.67 8.16 10.59
C PHE A 212 -9.27 9.32 9.80
N ASN A 213 -8.45 10.34 9.56
CA ASN A 213 -8.74 11.44 8.65
C ASN A 213 -7.75 11.38 7.48
N ALA A 214 -8.21 11.80 6.31
CA ALA A 214 -7.37 12.01 5.13
C ALA A 214 -7.95 13.17 4.30
N ASP A 215 -7.08 13.96 3.68
CA ASP A 215 -7.49 15.08 2.84
C ASP A 215 -8.05 14.61 1.49
N ASP A 216 -7.48 13.54 0.95
CA ASP A 216 -7.98 12.86 -0.24
C ASP A 216 -7.56 11.40 -0.23
N ILE A 217 -8.42 10.55 -0.79
CA ILE A 217 -8.10 9.18 -1.18
C ILE A 217 -8.43 9.10 -2.66
N TYR A 218 -7.43 8.81 -3.47
CA TYR A 218 -7.59 8.77 -4.92
C TYR A 218 -7.09 7.45 -5.51
N LEU A 219 -7.72 7.10 -6.61
CA LEU A 219 -7.39 5.95 -7.45
C LEU A 219 -7.22 6.46 -8.87
N ARG A 220 -6.20 5.97 -9.57
CA ARG A 220 -6.00 6.16 -11.00
C ARG A 220 -5.69 4.82 -11.63
N MET A 221 -6.36 4.49 -12.72
CA MET A 221 -6.11 3.29 -13.51
C MET A 221 -5.83 3.73 -14.94
N HIS A 222 -4.82 3.15 -15.56
CA HIS A 222 -4.54 3.33 -16.99
C HIS A 222 -4.94 2.07 -17.76
N ASP A 223 -5.27 2.24 -19.04
CA ASP A 223 -5.57 1.14 -19.97
C ASP A 223 -6.66 0.18 -19.47
N TYR A 224 -7.69 0.74 -18.84
CA TYR A 224 -8.80 -0.05 -18.33
C TYR A 224 -9.49 -0.79 -19.48
N ARG A 225 -9.75 -2.08 -19.26
CA ARG A 225 -10.47 -2.95 -20.19
C ARG A 225 -11.34 -3.92 -19.42
N ASN A 226 -12.60 -4.03 -19.82
CA ASN A 226 -13.51 -5.02 -19.26
C ASN A 226 -14.46 -5.54 -20.33
N VAL A 227 -14.59 -6.86 -20.42
CA VAL A 227 -15.65 -7.47 -21.23
C VAL A 227 -16.94 -7.42 -20.41
N LEU A 228 -17.99 -6.86 -20.98
CA LEU A 228 -19.26 -6.74 -20.28
C LEU A 228 -19.89 -8.13 -20.07
N LYS A 229 -20.84 -8.22 -19.13
CA LYS A 229 -21.51 -9.49 -18.79
C LYS A 229 -22.28 -10.13 -19.95
N ASP A 230 -22.56 -9.36 -21.01
CA ASP A 230 -23.16 -9.87 -22.24
C ASP A 230 -22.17 -10.65 -23.12
N SER A 231 -20.87 -10.64 -22.77
CA SER A 231 -19.76 -11.28 -23.48
C SER A 231 -19.55 -10.81 -24.92
N ILE A 232 -20.28 -9.79 -25.37
CA ILE A 232 -20.26 -9.30 -26.75
C ILE A 232 -19.78 -7.86 -26.85
N HIS A 233 -19.69 -7.12 -25.74
CA HIS A 233 -19.09 -5.79 -25.72
C HIS A 233 -17.87 -5.71 -24.81
N THR A 234 -16.92 -4.89 -25.20
CA THR A 234 -15.76 -4.49 -24.40
C THR A 234 -15.85 -3.00 -24.10
N LEU A 235 -15.76 -2.66 -22.83
CA LEU A 235 -15.57 -1.30 -22.34
C LEU A 235 -14.07 -1.05 -22.14
N THR A 236 -13.54 0.01 -22.73
CA THR A 236 -12.17 0.46 -22.52
C THR A 236 -12.12 1.92 -22.12
N ALA A 237 -11.14 2.30 -21.30
CA ALA A 237 -10.84 3.70 -21.00
C ALA A 237 -9.32 3.88 -20.93
N GLU A 238 -8.82 5.00 -21.44
CA GLU A 238 -7.39 5.33 -21.34
C GLU A 238 -7.00 5.59 -19.89
N THR A 239 -7.81 6.39 -19.19
CA THR A 239 -7.63 6.63 -17.76
C THR A 239 -8.96 6.64 -17.04
N ILE A 240 -9.03 6.00 -15.88
CA ILE A 240 -10.12 6.17 -14.91
C ILE A 240 -9.52 6.74 -13.63
N THR A 241 -10.08 7.83 -13.14
CA THR A 241 -9.66 8.47 -11.89
C THR A 241 -10.83 8.61 -10.94
N TYR A 242 -10.58 8.38 -9.67
CA TYR A 242 -11.50 8.64 -8.58
C TYR A 242 -10.77 9.50 -7.54
N SER A 243 -11.49 10.46 -6.95
CA SER A 243 -11.01 11.27 -5.83
C SER A 243 -12.15 11.42 -4.83
N LEU A 244 -11.89 11.00 -3.59
CA LEU A 244 -12.82 11.15 -2.48
C LEU A 244 -13.08 12.64 -2.19
N LYS A 245 -12.03 13.46 -2.17
CA LYS A 245 -12.10 14.92 -1.93
C LYS A 245 -12.99 15.64 -2.94
N LYS A 246 -12.92 15.24 -4.21
CA LYS A 246 -13.75 15.80 -5.29
C LYS A 246 -15.11 15.09 -5.41
N SER A 247 -15.29 13.98 -4.70
CA SER A 247 -16.45 13.08 -4.79
C SER A 247 -16.84 12.76 -6.23
N GLN A 248 -15.83 12.49 -7.07
CA GLN A 248 -16.05 12.31 -8.51
C GLN A 248 -15.23 11.16 -9.08
N ILE A 249 -15.79 10.56 -10.13
CA ILE A 249 -15.12 9.62 -11.04
C ILE A 249 -15.00 10.32 -12.39
N GLU A 250 -13.81 10.31 -12.97
CA GLU A 250 -13.53 10.85 -14.29
C GLU A 250 -12.86 9.78 -15.16
N ALA A 251 -13.43 9.53 -16.34
CA ALA A 251 -12.89 8.61 -17.32
C ALA A 251 -12.56 9.36 -18.62
N ASN A 252 -11.34 9.18 -19.14
CA ASN A 252 -10.91 9.75 -20.41
C ASN A 252 -10.90 8.66 -21.49
N ASN A 253 -11.29 9.06 -22.70
CA ASN A 253 -11.32 8.22 -23.89
C ASN A 253 -12.06 6.90 -23.64
N LEU A 254 -13.28 7.00 -23.11
CA LEU A 254 -14.14 5.87 -22.81
C LEU A 254 -14.75 5.33 -24.12
N GLN A 255 -14.53 4.06 -24.41
CA GLN A 255 -15.02 3.41 -25.62
C GLN A 255 -15.78 2.14 -25.25
N LEU A 256 -16.97 1.99 -25.81
CA LEU A 256 -17.72 0.73 -25.83
C LEU A 256 -17.69 0.22 -27.26
N LYS A 257 -17.18 -1.00 -27.46
CA LYS A 257 -17.10 -1.63 -28.78
C LYS A 257 -17.46 -3.10 -28.72
N PRO A 258 -17.89 -3.73 -29.82
CA PRO A 258 -18.06 -5.16 -29.87
C PRO A 258 -16.75 -5.90 -29.54
N ALA A 259 -16.84 -6.95 -28.74
CA ALA A 259 -15.70 -7.79 -28.35
C ALA A 259 -15.19 -8.63 -29.54
N ASP A 260 -16.11 -9.05 -30.41
CA ASP A 260 -15.82 -9.71 -31.68
C ASP A 260 -16.55 -8.98 -32.82
N LEU A 261 -15.81 -8.52 -33.82
CA LEU A 261 -16.35 -7.86 -35.02
C LEU A 261 -17.18 -8.82 -35.90
N ARG A 262 -17.09 -10.13 -35.65
CA ARG A 262 -17.89 -11.18 -36.29
C ARG A 262 -19.19 -11.48 -35.56
N ALA A 263 -19.38 -10.94 -34.35
CA ALA A 263 -20.62 -11.11 -33.60
C ALA A 263 -21.81 -10.48 -34.36
N SER A 264 -22.97 -11.16 -34.28
CA SER A 264 -24.25 -10.89 -34.96
C SER A 264 -24.53 -9.42 -35.31
N ARG A 265 -25.29 -9.19 -36.41
CA ARG A 265 -25.72 -7.85 -36.88
C ARG A 265 -26.35 -6.95 -35.79
N HIS A 266 -26.78 -7.52 -34.67
CA HIS A 266 -27.43 -6.88 -33.54
C HIS A 266 -26.47 -6.38 -32.43
N ALA A 267 -25.17 -6.67 -32.52
CA ALA A 267 -24.15 -6.30 -31.52
C ALA A 267 -23.18 -5.23 -32.06
N LYS A 268 -23.70 -4.09 -32.55
CA LYS A 268 -22.93 -3.11 -33.34
C LYS A 268 -22.71 -1.75 -32.69
N TYR A 269 -23.02 -1.59 -31.40
CA TYR A 269 -22.89 -0.26 -30.80
C TYR A 269 -21.42 0.09 -30.57
N PHE A 270 -20.99 1.16 -31.24
CA PHE A 270 -19.72 1.83 -30.98
C PHE A 270 -20.05 3.15 -30.29
N VAL A 271 -19.66 3.27 -29.03
CA VAL A 271 -19.82 4.52 -28.28
C VAL A 271 -18.42 5.00 -27.95
N SER A 272 -18.11 6.25 -28.27
CA SER A 272 -16.86 6.91 -27.90
C SER A 272 -17.20 8.20 -27.16
N ILE A 273 -16.73 8.31 -25.93
CA ILE A 273 -16.92 9.47 -25.07
C ILE A 273 -15.51 9.98 -24.72
N PRO A 274 -15.10 11.15 -25.26
CA PRO A 274 -13.76 11.68 -25.00
C PRO A 274 -13.48 11.89 -23.51
N ARG A 275 -14.51 12.30 -22.76
CA ARG A 275 -14.44 12.54 -21.32
C ARG A 275 -15.80 12.31 -20.69
N ALA A 276 -15.85 11.42 -19.71
CA ALA A 276 -17.01 11.18 -18.87
C ALA A 276 -16.71 11.62 -17.43
N LEU A 277 -17.63 12.35 -16.81
CA LEU A 277 -17.50 12.82 -15.44
C LEU A 277 -18.76 12.47 -14.65
N VAL A 278 -18.60 11.73 -13.56
CA VAL A 278 -19.66 11.36 -12.64
C VAL A 278 -19.36 11.98 -11.29
N LYS A 279 -20.25 12.83 -10.79
CA LYS A 279 -20.15 13.42 -9.45
C LYS A 279 -21.16 12.76 -8.52
N SER A 280 -20.73 12.32 -7.34
CA SER A 280 -21.61 11.85 -6.28
C SER A 280 -21.84 12.96 -5.25
N ARG A 281 -23.08 13.08 -4.76
CA ARG A 281 -23.42 13.95 -3.61
C ARG A 281 -23.25 13.25 -2.26
N LEU A 282 -22.97 11.94 -2.23
CA LEU A 282 -23.01 11.11 -1.03
C LEU A 282 -21.75 10.26 -0.93
N ILE A 283 -20.66 10.83 -0.41
CA ILE A 283 -19.59 10.05 0.22
C ILE A 283 -19.03 10.92 1.36
N HIS A 284 -19.65 10.81 2.53
CA HIS A 284 -19.13 11.32 3.81
C HIS A 284 -18.73 10.12 4.66
#